data_AF-A0A968YFQ4-F1
#
_entry.id   AF-A0A968YFQ4-F1
#
_cell.length_a   1.000
_cell.length_b   1.000
_cell.length_c   1.000
_cell.angle_alpha   90.00
_cell.angle_beta   90.00
_cell.angle_gamma   90.00
#
_symmetry.space_group_name_H-M   'P 1'
#
loop_
_entity.id
_entity.type
_entity.pdbx_description
1 polymer ?
#
loop_
_entity_poly.entity_id
_entity_poly.type
_entity_poly.pdbx_seq_one_letter_code
_entity_poly.pdbx_strand_id
1 'polypeptide(L)'
;MMAGTSKGREVRRYFIDCEKRLKQLFEEQKKVQKNHVLSLIIQGKADPWVKRFDDDFFDEAYRITGWKRTSKGHPPCMGGFINEVVYDRLPEGTSERLRQVNPKNSKGQRSRKHHQHLTSGLGVPLLATQKAATIAVMRLSPNNNPKCFKKNMLRACGNSIQLELIDFDFSDPSA
;
A
#
# COMPACT_ATOMS: atom_id res chain seq x y z
N MET A 1 28.14 19.41 40.50
CA MET A 1 27.79 18.88 39.17
C MET A 1 29.05 18.38 38.47
N MET A 2 29.12 17.11 38.05
CA MET A 2 30.30 16.47 37.42
C MET A 2 30.49 16.88 35.93
N ALA A 3 30.06 18.08 35.55
CA ALA A 3 30.10 18.53 34.16
C ALA A 3 31.54 18.98 33.82
N GLY A 4 32.31 18.11 33.15
CA GLY A 4 33.66 18.43 32.64
C GLY A 4 34.76 17.44 33.04
N THR A 5 34.53 16.57 34.02
CA THR A 5 35.49 15.54 34.43
C THR A 5 35.58 14.42 33.39
N SER A 6 36.70 13.68 33.37
CA SER A 6 36.87 12.50 32.50
C SER A 6 35.72 11.50 32.68
N LYS A 7 35.40 11.18 33.94
CA LYS A 7 34.28 10.30 34.34
C LYS A 7 32.92 10.83 33.87
N GLY A 8 32.68 12.14 33.96
CA GLY A 8 31.45 12.76 33.44
C GLY A 8 31.34 12.76 31.90
N ARG A 9 32.46 12.73 31.16
CA ARG A 9 32.46 12.53 29.70
C ARG A 9 32.14 11.08 29.33
N GLU A 10 32.69 10.12 30.07
CA GLU A 10 32.45 8.70 29.87
C GLU A 10 30.98 8.33 30.11
N VAL A 11 30.39 8.79 31.23
CA VAL A 11 28.97 8.59 31.52
C VAL A 11 28.08 9.18 30.42
N ARG A 12 28.38 10.38 29.93
CA ARG A 12 27.62 10.98 28.81
C ARG A 12 27.73 10.16 27.54
N ARG A 13 28.93 9.66 27.20
CA ARG A 13 29.15 8.79 26.04
C ARG A 13 28.33 7.51 26.14
N TYR A 14 28.31 6.90 27.32
CA TYR A 14 27.48 5.72 27.59
C TYR A 14 25.99 5.98 27.31
N PHE A 15 25.43 7.08 27.84
CA PHE A 15 24.02 7.41 27.58
C PHE A 15 23.73 7.67 26.10
N ILE A 16 24.63 8.35 25.38
CA ILE A 16 24.50 8.57 23.93
C ILE A 16 24.51 7.24 23.17
N ASP A 17 25.44 6.33 23.50
CA ASP A 17 25.52 5.02 22.86
C ASP A 17 24.29 4.15 23.18
N CYS A 18 23.79 4.21 24.42
CA CYS A 18 22.53 3.56 24.81
C CYS A 18 21.34 4.07 24.01
N GLU A 19 21.19 5.40 23.88
CA GLU A 19 20.12 6.00 23.09
C GLU A 19 20.22 5.59 21.61
N LYS A 20 21.44 5.60 21.05
CA LYS A 20 21.69 5.16 19.68
C LYS A 20 21.32 3.70 19.47
N ARG A 21 21.71 2.82 20.41
CA ARG A 21 21.36 1.40 20.39
C ARG A 21 19.86 1.18 20.48
N LEU A 22 19.18 1.91 21.37
CA LEU A 22 17.73 1.83 21.51
C LEU A 22 17.01 2.23 20.21
N LYS A 23 17.43 3.33 19.58
CA LYS A 23 16.90 3.76 18.27
C LYS A 23 17.13 2.70 17.20
N GLN A 24 18.31 2.08 17.17
CA GLN A 24 18.61 1.01 16.21
C GLN A 24 17.70 -0.20 16.42
N LEU A 25 17.54 -0.68 17.67
CA LEU A 25 16.67 -1.81 17.98
C LEU A 25 15.20 -1.52 17.61
N PHE A 26 14.75 -0.30 17.85
CA PHE A 26 13.40 0.12 17.49
C PHE A 26 13.17 0.08 15.96
N GLU A 27 14.12 0.59 15.18
CA GLU A 27 14.04 0.55 13.71
C GLU A 27 14.13 -0.89 13.17
N GLU A 28 14.98 -1.73 13.76
CA GLU A 28 15.06 -3.16 13.42
C GLU A 28 13.73 -3.87 13.69
N GLN A 29 13.14 -3.65 14.86
CA GLN A 29 11.83 -4.22 15.20
C GLN A 29 10.74 -3.73 14.25
N LYS A 30 10.69 -2.42 13.96
CA LYS A 30 9.74 -1.83 13.02
C LYS A 30 9.88 -2.45 11.62
N LYS A 31 11.11 -2.67 11.16
CA LYS A 31 11.39 -3.34 9.88
C LYS A 31 10.92 -4.79 9.87
N VAL A 32 11.16 -5.54 10.94
CA VAL A 32 10.69 -6.93 11.08
C VAL A 32 9.16 -6.99 11.03
N GLN A 33 8.49 -6.14 11.81
CA GLN A 33 7.03 -6.06 11.84
C GLN A 33 6.45 -5.67 10.47
N LYS A 34 7.02 -4.67 9.81
CA LYS A 34 6.63 -4.28 8.44
C LYS A 34 6.76 -5.45 7.46
N ASN A 35 7.88 -6.16 7.48
CA ASN A 35 8.09 -7.31 6.60
C ASN A 35 7.12 -8.45 6.90
N HIS A 36 6.79 -8.68 8.17
CA HIS A 36 5.80 -9.66 8.58
C HIS A 36 4.42 -9.34 7.99
N VAL A 37 3.94 -8.10 8.16
CA VAL A 37 2.66 -7.65 7.57
C VAL A 37 2.67 -7.79 6.05
N LEU A 38 3.76 -7.39 5.38
CA LEU A 38 3.85 -7.52 3.93
C LEU A 38 3.81 -8.99 3.46
N SER A 39 4.35 -9.91 4.26
CA SER A 39 4.30 -11.35 3.94
C SER A 39 2.89 -11.94 4.06
N LEU A 40 2.07 -11.38 4.96
CA LEU A 40 0.66 -11.75 5.08
C LEU A 40 -0.18 -11.25 3.90
N ILE A 41 0.23 -10.15 3.25
CA ILE A 41 -0.51 -9.52 2.14
C ILE A 41 -0.07 -10.05 0.78
N ILE A 42 1.23 -10.30 0.60
CA ILE A 42 1.85 -10.57 -0.71
C ILE A 42 2.54 -11.92 -0.72
N GLN A 43 2.23 -12.72 -1.73
CA GLN A 43 2.90 -13.96 -2.05
C GLN A 43 3.78 -13.86 -3.29
N GLY A 44 4.85 -14.66 -3.34
CA GLY A 44 5.77 -14.69 -4.48
C GLY A 44 5.15 -15.35 -5.72
N LYS A 45 4.35 -16.40 -5.54
CA LYS A 45 3.66 -17.09 -6.62
C LYS A 45 2.44 -16.29 -7.06
N ALA A 46 2.22 -16.21 -8.38
CA ALA A 46 1.02 -15.62 -8.94
C ALA A 46 -0.11 -16.66 -9.00
N ASP A 47 -1.26 -16.31 -8.45
CA ASP A 47 -2.50 -17.07 -8.62
C ASP A 47 -3.04 -16.98 -10.05
N PRO A 48 -3.94 -17.90 -10.44
CA PRO A 48 -4.73 -17.77 -11.65
C PRO A 48 -5.41 -16.39 -11.75
N TRP A 49 -5.56 -15.90 -12.98
CA TRP A 49 -6.18 -14.60 -13.18
C TRP A 49 -7.67 -14.66 -12.82
N VAL A 50 -8.10 -13.75 -11.95
CA VAL A 50 -9.50 -13.56 -11.55
C VAL A 50 -9.84 -12.08 -11.74
N LYS A 51 -11.03 -11.78 -12.28
CA LYS A 51 -11.51 -10.40 -12.38
C LYS A 51 -11.71 -9.82 -10.97
N ARG A 52 -10.83 -8.89 -10.57
CA ARG A 52 -10.89 -8.18 -9.27
C ARG A 52 -11.41 -6.75 -9.39
N PHE A 53 -11.31 -6.17 -10.59
CA PHE A 53 -11.78 -4.83 -10.91
C PHE A 53 -12.96 -4.97 -11.84
N ASP A 54 -14.12 -4.54 -11.36
CA ASP A 54 -15.40 -4.62 -12.06
C ASP A 54 -15.61 -3.38 -12.92
N ASP A 55 -16.58 -3.44 -13.83
CA ASP A 55 -16.77 -2.38 -14.82
C ASP A 55 -17.18 -1.06 -14.14
N ASP A 56 -17.96 -1.12 -13.06
CA ASP A 56 -18.28 0.00 -12.15
C ASP A 56 -17.05 0.81 -11.73
N PHE A 57 -15.94 0.13 -11.40
CA PHE A 57 -14.72 0.85 -10.99
C PHE A 57 -14.19 1.69 -12.14
N PHE A 58 -14.19 1.14 -13.36
CA PHE A 58 -13.69 1.82 -14.54
C PHE A 58 -14.63 2.94 -14.99
N ASP A 59 -15.93 2.73 -14.93
CA ASP A 59 -16.93 3.74 -15.28
C ASP A 59 -16.82 4.96 -14.37
N GLU A 60 -16.67 4.75 -13.07
CA GLU A 60 -16.41 5.82 -12.10
C GLU A 60 -15.05 6.50 -12.35
N ALA A 61 -14.00 5.72 -12.64
CA ALA A 61 -12.69 6.29 -12.98
C ALA A 61 -12.75 7.17 -14.24
N TYR A 62 -13.46 6.74 -15.28
CA TYR A 62 -13.66 7.53 -16.50
C TYR A 62 -14.49 8.78 -16.22
N ARG A 63 -15.56 8.67 -15.42
CA ARG A 63 -16.40 9.81 -15.02
C ARG A 63 -15.58 10.87 -14.28
N ILE A 64 -14.71 10.46 -13.36
CA ILE A 64 -13.87 11.38 -12.57
C ILE A 64 -12.74 11.98 -13.40
N THR A 65 -12.12 11.21 -14.30
CA THR A 65 -10.93 11.65 -15.05
C THR A 65 -11.24 12.33 -16.38
N GLY A 66 -12.43 12.10 -16.94
CA GLY A 66 -12.79 12.52 -18.30
C GLY A 66 -12.09 11.71 -19.40
N TRP A 67 -11.37 10.64 -19.05
CA TRP A 67 -10.69 9.81 -20.03
C TRP A 67 -11.65 8.96 -20.84
N LYS A 68 -11.25 8.65 -22.07
CA LYS A 68 -12.01 7.78 -22.98
C LYS A 68 -11.34 6.43 -23.12
N ARG A 69 -12.15 5.39 -23.34
CA ARG A 69 -11.66 4.07 -23.71
C ARG A 69 -10.99 4.15 -25.08
N THR A 70 -9.90 3.42 -25.24
CA THR A 70 -9.21 3.27 -26.54
C THR A 70 -9.76 2.07 -27.29
N SER A 71 -9.50 1.98 -28.59
CA SER A 71 -9.83 0.78 -29.39
C SER A 71 -9.17 -0.50 -28.88
N LYS A 72 -8.07 -0.37 -28.12
CA LYS A 72 -7.30 -1.49 -27.54
C LYS A 72 -7.61 -1.73 -26.05
N GLY A 73 -8.63 -1.08 -25.49
CA GLY A 73 -9.02 -1.19 -24.09
C GLY A 73 -8.75 0.08 -23.27
N HIS A 74 -8.34 -0.07 -22.01
CA HIS A 74 -8.09 1.08 -21.13
C HIS A 74 -6.88 1.90 -21.61
N PRO A 75 -6.90 3.24 -21.47
CA PRO A 75 -5.74 4.06 -21.79
C PRO A 75 -4.56 3.73 -20.86
N PRO A 76 -3.29 3.92 -21.29
CA PRO A 76 -2.12 3.57 -20.49
C PRO A 76 -2.08 4.24 -19.10
N CYS A 77 -2.63 5.45 -18.98
CA CYS A 77 -2.73 6.19 -17.71
C CYS A 77 -3.61 5.49 -16.66
N MET A 78 -4.53 4.60 -17.06
CA MET A 78 -5.40 3.87 -16.13
C MET A 78 -4.61 2.98 -15.17
N GLY A 79 -3.51 2.37 -15.64
CA GLY A 79 -2.64 1.57 -14.78
C GLY A 79 -1.95 2.41 -13.70
N GLY A 80 -1.53 3.63 -14.04
CA GLY A 80 -0.97 4.59 -13.09
C GLY A 80 -2.01 5.07 -12.08
N PHE A 81 -3.24 5.33 -12.55
CA PHE A 81 -4.36 5.70 -11.69
C PHE A 81 -4.69 4.62 -10.66
N ILE A 82 -4.80 3.35 -11.08
CA ILE A 82 -5.07 2.23 -10.16
C ILE A 82 -3.95 2.07 -9.12
N ASN A 83 -2.69 2.25 -9.53
CA ASN A 83 -1.59 2.24 -8.58
C ASN A 83 -1.76 3.33 -7.52
N GLU A 84 -2.02 4.57 -7.93
CA GLU A 84 -2.17 5.71 -7.03
C GLU A 84 -3.36 5.55 -6.06
N VAL A 85 -4.53 5.14 -6.56
CA VAL A 85 -5.79 5.18 -5.79
C VAL A 85 -6.11 3.88 -5.06
N VAL A 86 -5.38 2.80 -5.36
CA VAL A 86 -5.58 1.49 -4.73
C VAL A 86 -4.28 0.96 -4.14
N TYR A 87 -3.28 0.62 -4.96
CA TYR A 87 -2.10 -0.11 -4.46
C TYR A 87 -1.19 0.73 -3.57
N ASP A 88 -1.02 2.02 -3.85
CA ASP A 88 -0.21 2.93 -3.03
C ASP A 88 -0.93 3.34 -1.74
N ARG A 89 -2.22 3.02 -1.63
CA ARG A 89 -3.03 3.19 -0.41
C ARG A 89 -3.12 1.92 0.42
N LEU A 90 -2.62 0.79 -0.06
CA LEU A 90 -2.44 -0.40 0.78
C LEU A 90 -1.33 -0.14 1.83
N PRO A 91 -1.16 -1.02 2.83
CA PRO A 91 -0.15 -0.84 3.88
C PRO A 91 1.24 -0.52 3.32
N GLU A 92 2.00 0.31 4.04
CA GLU A 92 3.25 0.88 3.57
C GLU A 92 4.24 -0.19 3.07
N GLY A 93 4.78 0.00 1.86
CA GLY A 93 5.70 -0.95 1.22
C GLY A 93 5.02 -2.03 0.37
N THR A 94 3.68 -2.10 0.36
CA THR A 94 2.93 -3.06 -0.48
C THR A 94 3.23 -2.86 -1.96
N SER A 95 3.16 -1.63 -2.48
CA SER A 95 3.41 -1.39 -3.90
C SER A 95 4.86 -1.67 -4.31
N GLU A 96 5.82 -1.42 -3.42
CA GLU A 96 7.24 -1.75 -3.65
C GLU A 96 7.46 -3.26 -3.67
N ARG A 97 6.92 -3.98 -2.69
CA ARG A 97 7.03 -5.44 -2.64
C ARG A 97 6.34 -6.11 -3.83
N LEU A 98 5.18 -5.58 -4.27
CA LEU A 98 4.50 -6.02 -5.50
C LEU A 98 5.35 -5.80 -6.76
N ARG A 99 6.12 -4.71 -6.84
CA ARG A 99 7.06 -4.47 -7.94
C ARG A 99 8.23 -5.45 -7.93
N GLN A 100 8.69 -5.86 -6.75
CA GLN A 100 9.76 -6.85 -6.61
C GLN A 100 9.32 -8.25 -7.03
N VAL A 101 8.15 -8.72 -6.57
CA VAL A 101 7.65 -10.07 -6.90
C VAL A 101 7.09 -10.16 -8.33
N ASN A 102 6.71 -9.02 -8.92
CA ASN A 102 6.22 -8.93 -10.29
C ASN A 102 7.00 -7.83 -11.06
N PRO A 103 8.28 -8.09 -11.39
CA PRO A 103 9.15 -7.14 -12.06
C PRO A 103 8.73 -6.92 -13.51
N LYS A 104 9.17 -5.80 -14.09
CA LYS A 104 9.04 -5.55 -15.53
C LYS A 104 10.06 -6.40 -16.28
N ASN A 105 9.66 -6.92 -17.43
CA ASN A 105 10.54 -7.58 -18.40
C ASN A 105 11.36 -6.54 -19.19
N SER A 106 12.22 -7.02 -20.09
CA SER A 106 13.05 -6.19 -20.98
C SER A 106 12.25 -5.22 -21.85
N LYS A 107 10.96 -5.48 -22.09
CA LYS A 107 10.04 -4.61 -22.85
C LYS A 107 9.26 -3.63 -21.96
N GLY A 108 9.59 -3.55 -20.67
CA GLY A 108 8.92 -2.67 -19.71
C GLY A 108 7.53 -3.16 -19.27
N GLN A 109 7.14 -4.38 -19.65
CA GLN A 109 5.83 -4.97 -19.35
C GLN A 109 5.93 -5.98 -18.21
N ARG A 110 4.83 -6.22 -17.49
CA ARG A 110 4.77 -7.29 -16.47
C ARG A 110 4.08 -8.51 -17.04
N SER A 111 4.61 -9.69 -16.71
CA SER A 111 4.05 -10.97 -17.14
C SER A 111 2.71 -11.27 -16.47
N ARG A 112 2.54 -10.83 -15.21
CA ARG A 112 1.33 -11.01 -14.40
C ARG A 112 0.79 -9.67 -13.92
N LYS A 113 -0.43 -9.67 -13.37
CA LYS A 113 -1.04 -8.49 -12.72
C LYS A 113 -0.73 -8.51 -11.22
N HIS A 114 -0.62 -7.33 -10.60
CA HIS A 114 -0.28 -7.24 -9.16
C HIS A 114 -1.27 -7.95 -8.25
N HIS A 115 -2.58 -7.89 -8.53
CA HIS A 115 -3.59 -8.60 -7.74
C HIS A 115 -3.43 -10.13 -7.71
N GLN A 116 -2.69 -10.72 -8.66
CA GLN A 116 -2.43 -12.17 -8.67
C GLN A 116 -1.40 -12.58 -7.59
N HIS A 117 -0.66 -11.62 -7.05
CA HIS A 117 0.34 -11.85 -6.00
C HIS A 117 -0.19 -11.51 -4.61
N LEU A 118 -1.48 -11.22 -4.47
CA LEU A 118 -2.10 -10.99 -3.17
C LEU A 118 -2.51 -12.33 -2.57
N THR A 119 -2.30 -12.49 -1.27
CA THR A 119 -2.75 -13.67 -0.52
C THR A 119 -4.27 -13.72 -0.45
N SER A 120 -4.84 -14.93 -0.39
CA SER A 120 -6.28 -15.13 -0.19
C SER A 120 -6.74 -14.65 1.17
N GLY A 121 -5.94 -14.90 2.22
CA GLY A 121 -6.25 -14.53 3.60
C GLY A 121 -6.39 -13.03 3.77
N LEU A 122 -5.30 -12.27 3.67
CA LEU A 122 -5.34 -10.83 3.98
C LEU A 122 -5.30 -9.92 2.75
N GLY A 123 -4.49 -10.24 1.73
CA GLY A 123 -4.21 -9.33 0.61
C GLY A 123 -5.43 -9.06 -0.28
N VAL A 124 -6.19 -10.09 -0.60
CA VAL A 124 -7.40 -9.98 -1.43
C VAL A 124 -8.53 -9.22 -0.70
N PRO A 125 -8.86 -9.52 0.57
CA PRO A 125 -9.84 -8.73 1.33
C PRO A 125 -9.44 -7.26 1.50
N LEU A 126 -8.16 -6.99 1.72
CA LEU A 126 -7.62 -5.62 1.75
C LEU A 126 -7.87 -4.88 0.44
N LEU A 127 -7.55 -5.52 -0.69
CA LEU A 127 -7.79 -4.95 -2.02
C LEU A 127 -9.29 -4.66 -2.21
N ALA A 128 -10.16 -5.58 -1.81
CA ALA A 128 -11.61 -5.41 -1.93
C ALA A 128 -12.11 -4.21 -1.11
N THR A 129 -11.65 -4.09 0.14
CA THR A 129 -12.01 -2.99 1.05
C THR A 129 -11.55 -1.65 0.49
N GLN A 130 -10.27 -1.54 0.09
CA GLN A 130 -9.73 -0.33 -0.51
C GLN A 130 -10.45 0.03 -1.82
N LYS A 131 -10.77 -0.96 -2.66
CA LYS A 131 -11.54 -0.76 -3.90
C LYS A 131 -12.93 -0.19 -3.59
N ALA A 132 -13.64 -0.76 -2.62
CA ALA A 132 -14.97 -0.30 -2.22
C ALA A 132 -14.94 1.14 -1.69
N ALA A 133 -13.99 1.46 -0.81
CA ALA A 133 -13.80 2.82 -0.31
C ALA A 133 -13.49 3.80 -1.45
N THR A 134 -12.60 3.43 -2.37
CA THR A 134 -12.28 4.26 -3.54
C THR A 134 -13.51 4.51 -4.41
N ILE A 135 -14.32 3.49 -4.71
CA ILE A 135 -15.56 3.63 -5.50
C ILE A 135 -16.55 4.56 -4.78
N ALA A 136 -16.73 4.39 -3.47
CA ALA A 136 -17.63 5.24 -2.69
C ALA A 136 -17.22 6.72 -2.77
N VAL A 137 -15.93 7.01 -2.62
CA VAL A 137 -15.41 8.37 -2.73
C VAL A 137 -15.47 8.90 -4.17
N MET A 138 -15.25 8.06 -5.18
CA MET A 138 -15.50 8.44 -6.58
C MET A 138 -16.94 8.91 -6.74
N ARG A 139 -17.92 8.10 -6.34
CA ARG A 139 -19.37 8.42 -6.44
C ARG A 139 -19.75 9.73 -5.77
N LEU A 140 -19.14 10.06 -4.62
CA LEU A 140 -19.34 11.33 -3.93
C LEU A 140 -18.63 12.53 -4.59
N SER A 141 -17.72 12.27 -5.51
CA SER A 141 -16.92 13.30 -6.17
C SER A 141 -17.54 13.74 -7.50
N PRO A 142 -17.41 15.02 -7.87
CA PRO A 142 -17.99 15.56 -9.10
C PRO A 142 -17.30 15.03 -10.36
N ASN A 143 -18.06 14.98 -11.46
CA ASN A 143 -17.58 14.56 -12.78
C ASN A 143 -16.40 15.41 -13.25
N ASN A 144 -15.46 14.79 -13.97
CA ASN A 144 -14.30 15.43 -14.58
C ASN A 144 -13.47 16.30 -13.60
N ASN A 145 -13.43 15.90 -12.32
CA ASN A 145 -12.72 16.65 -11.27
C ASN A 145 -11.83 15.73 -10.43
N PRO A 146 -10.69 15.27 -10.98
CA PRO A 146 -9.77 14.39 -10.26
C PRO A 146 -9.13 15.08 -9.04
N LYS A 147 -9.02 16.42 -9.04
CA LYS A 147 -8.47 17.18 -7.90
C LYS A 147 -9.41 17.09 -6.69
N CYS A 148 -10.71 17.29 -6.89
CA CYS A 148 -11.72 17.16 -5.84
C CYS A 148 -11.76 15.72 -5.31
N PHE A 149 -11.73 14.73 -6.20
CA PHE A 149 -11.65 13.32 -5.82
C PHE A 149 -10.43 13.03 -4.92
N LYS A 150 -9.22 13.47 -5.29
CA LYS A 150 -8.02 13.27 -4.46
C LYS A 150 -8.15 13.92 -3.09
N LYS A 151 -8.74 15.12 -3.01
CA LYS A 151 -9.03 15.79 -1.73
C LYS A 151 -10.02 14.98 -0.89
N ASN A 152 -11.10 14.47 -1.48
CA ASN A 152 -12.09 13.66 -0.78
C ASN A 152 -11.48 12.33 -0.31
N MET A 153 -10.64 11.69 -1.11
CA MET A 153 -9.93 10.47 -0.74
C MET A 153 -9.01 10.69 0.46
N LEU A 154 -8.26 11.79 0.48
CA LEU A 154 -7.40 12.15 1.61
C LEU A 154 -8.22 12.39 2.88
N ARG A 155 -9.39 13.03 2.78
CA ARG A 155 -10.27 13.28 3.93
C ARG A 155 -10.93 12.02 4.47
N ALA A 156 -11.35 11.11 3.58
CA ALA A 156 -12.08 9.90 3.97
C ALA A 156 -11.15 8.80 4.49
N CYS A 157 -9.97 8.63 3.86
CA CYS A 157 -9.12 7.46 4.10
C CYS A 157 -7.66 7.82 4.42
N GLY A 158 -7.30 9.10 4.53
CA GLY A 158 -5.91 9.50 4.70
C GLY A 158 -5.03 9.12 3.49
N ASN A 159 -3.76 8.83 3.76
CA ASN A 159 -2.78 8.40 2.75
C ASN A 159 -2.77 6.88 2.52
N SER A 160 -3.10 6.10 3.55
CA SER A 160 -3.06 4.64 3.52
C SER A 160 -4.23 4.08 4.32
N ILE A 161 -4.74 2.92 3.90
CA ILE A 161 -5.74 2.18 4.64
C ILE A 161 -5.20 1.83 6.03
N GLN A 162 -5.98 2.12 7.06
CA GLN A 162 -5.65 1.77 8.43
C GLN A 162 -6.02 0.31 8.64
N LEU A 163 -5.02 -0.54 8.90
CA LEU A 163 -5.22 -1.97 9.20
C LEU A 163 -6.04 -2.17 10.47
N GLU A 164 -6.00 -1.22 11.40
CA GLU A 164 -6.74 -1.22 12.67
C GLU A 164 -8.27 -1.25 12.49
N LEU A 165 -8.77 -0.86 11.31
CA LEU A 165 -10.20 -0.88 10.97
C LEU A 165 -10.65 -2.17 10.29
N ILE A 166 -9.75 -3.14 10.16
CA ILE A 166 -10.03 -4.43 9.56
C ILE A 166 -10.08 -5.43 10.70
N ASP A 167 -11.27 -5.99 10.95
CA ASP A 167 -11.52 -7.04 11.94
C ASP A 167 -10.85 -8.36 11.51
N PHE A 168 -9.53 -8.35 11.32
CA PHE A 168 -8.75 -9.53 10.98
C PHE A 168 -8.21 -10.12 12.27
N ASP A 169 -8.79 -11.25 12.68
CA ASP A 169 -8.26 -12.02 13.79
C ASP A 169 -6.99 -12.74 13.35
N PHE A 170 -5.83 -12.22 13.76
CA PHE A 170 -4.52 -12.80 13.46
C PHE A 170 -4.27 -14.14 14.21
N SER A 171 -5.25 -14.65 14.97
CA SER A 171 -5.14 -15.90 15.71
C SER A 171 -5.43 -17.16 14.90
N ASP A 172 -5.95 -17.04 13.66
CA ASP A 172 -6.19 -18.18 12.78
C ASP A 172 -5.09 -18.34 11.71
N PRO A 173 -4.14 -19.28 11.89
CA PRO A 173 -3.09 -19.55 10.91
C PRO A 173 -3.58 -20.25 9.64
N SER A 174 -4.89 -20.47 9.47
CA SER A 174 -5.48 -21.16 8.32
C SER A 174 -6.22 -20.27 7.30
N ALA A 175 -6.23 -18.95 7.47
CA ALA A 175 -6.85 -17.98 6.55
C ALA A 175 -5.96 -17.53 5.36
#